data_AF-A0A935EK47-F1
#
_entry.id   AF-A0A935EK47-F1
#
_cell.length_a   1.000
_cell.length_b   1.000
_cell.length_c   1.000
_cell.angle_alpha   90.00
_cell.angle_beta   90.00
_cell.angle_gamma   90.00
#
_symmetry.space_group_name_H-M   'P 1'
#
loop_
_entity.id
_entity.type
_entity.pdbx_description
1 polymer ?
#
loop_
_entity_poly.entity_id
_entity_poly.type
_entity_poly.pdbx_seq_one_letter_code
_entity_poly.pdbx_strand_id
1 'polypeptide(L)'
;MNGVSWWKGNGDPNDTFGINNGVLINGAGYATGKVGQAFDLRGSNDYLQVASPVGLPVGAAPRTMMLWFKTPNSWADTYPLMMQYGGTAPSSKFGLMAVDSGGRKLYFWGEANDLVGSTVLQTNTRVPRRSHL
;
A
#
# COMPACT_ATOMS: atom_id res chain seq x y z
N MET A 1 -8.77 -3.39 -17.83
CA MET A 1 -9.03 -3.01 -16.42
C MET A 1 -9.22 -1.51 -16.40
N ASN A 2 -10.33 -1.01 -15.84
CA ASN A 2 -10.55 0.42 -15.67
C ASN A 2 -10.12 0.78 -14.25
N GLY A 3 -9.00 1.49 -14.09
CA GLY A 3 -8.51 2.00 -12.82
C GLY A 3 -8.09 3.46 -12.95
N VAL A 4 -8.10 4.22 -11.85
CA VAL A 4 -7.71 5.64 -11.86
C VAL A 4 -6.19 5.79 -11.95
N SER A 5 -5.45 4.97 -11.18
CA SER A 5 -3.99 5.00 -11.13
C SER A 5 -3.41 3.61 -10.94
N TRP A 6 -2.23 3.37 -11.51
CA TRP A 6 -1.46 2.14 -11.32
C TRP A 6 0.05 2.37 -11.39
N TRP A 7 0.72 2.25 -10.25
CA TRP A 7 2.18 2.27 -10.14
C TRP A 7 2.72 0.84 -10.16
N LYS A 8 3.45 0.49 -11.22
CA LYS A 8 3.99 -0.86 -11.41
C LYS A 8 5.29 -1.10 -10.62
N GLY A 9 6.09 -0.06 -10.42
CA GLY A 9 7.44 -0.18 -9.86
C GLY A 9 8.41 -0.93 -10.78
N ASN A 10 8.17 -0.88 -12.10
CA ASN A 10 8.97 -1.60 -13.09
C ASN A 10 10.13 -0.76 -13.63
N GLY A 11 10.97 -0.27 -12.71
CA GLY A 11 12.09 0.62 -13.01
C GLY A 11 11.74 2.11 -13.00
N ASP A 12 10.45 2.45 -12.86
CA ASP A 12 9.98 3.83 -12.78
C ASP A 12 8.80 4.00 -11.79
N PRO A 13 8.59 5.22 -11.25
CA PRO A 13 7.53 5.53 -10.31
C PRO A 13 6.27 6.10 -10.99
N ASN A 14 6.11 5.93 -12.30
CA ASN A 14 5.03 6.58 -13.04
C ASN A 14 3.71 5.83 -12.86
N ASP A 15 2.63 6.61 -12.92
CA ASP A 15 1.27 6.11 -13.02
C ASP A 15 1.02 5.64 -14.46
N THR A 16 0.68 4.37 -14.64
CA THR A 16 0.42 3.78 -15.96
C THR A 16 -0.98 4.09 -16.49
N PHE A 17 -1.94 4.45 -15.63
CA PHE A 17 -3.32 4.72 -16.02
C PHE A 17 -3.65 6.22 -16.06
N GLY A 18 -2.98 7.02 -15.25
CA GLY A 18 -3.28 8.44 -15.10
C GLY A 18 -2.03 9.33 -15.08
N ILE A 19 -2.15 10.45 -14.38
CA ILE A 19 -1.11 11.49 -14.28
C ILE A 19 -0.49 11.57 -12.88
N ASN A 20 -0.83 10.62 -12.00
CA ASN A 20 -0.42 10.64 -10.60
C ASN A 20 0.99 10.06 -10.41
N ASN A 21 1.96 10.52 -11.21
CA ASN A 21 3.34 10.04 -11.13
C ASN A 21 3.93 10.29 -9.74
N GLY A 22 4.66 9.30 -9.23
CA GLY A 22 5.26 9.38 -7.91
C GLY A 22 6.73 9.77 -7.92
N VAL A 23 7.26 9.98 -6.73
CA VAL A 23 8.69 10.22 -6.46
C VAL A 23 9.13 9.27 -5.36
N LEU A 24 10.27 8.61 -5.56
CA LEU A 24 10.87 7.74 -4.53
C LEU A 24 11.62 8.58 -3.51
N ILE A 25 11.36 8.35 -2.23
CA ILE A 25 11.87 9.13 -1.11
C ILE A 25 12.74 8.25 -0.20
N ASN A 26 13.74 8.87 0.44
CA ASN A 26 14.62 8.27 1.45
C ASN A 26 15.45 7.06 1.03
N GLY A 27 15.64 6.85 -0.28
CA GLY A 27 16.42 5.72 -0.79
C GLY A 27 15.56 4.54 -1.26
N ALA A 28 14.23 4.71 -1.28
CA ALA A 28 13.33 3.79 -1.97
C ALA A 28 13.83 3.51 -3.40
N GLY A 29 13.73 2.24 -3.81
CA GLY A 29 14.27 1.78 -5.08
C GLY A 29 13.40 0.74 -5.76
N TYR A 30 14.04 -0.15 -6.53
CA TYR A 30 13.36 -1.24 -7.24
C TYR A 30 14.07 -2.58 -6.98
N ALA A 31 13.28 -3.64 -6.82
CA ALA A 31 13.77 -5.00 -6.67
C ALA A 31 12.85 -6.00 -7.39
N THR A 32 13.26 -7.27 -7.48
CA THR A 32 12.46 -8.32 -8.14
C THR A 32 11.09 -8.49 -7.47
N GLY A 33 10.06 -8.09 -8.20
CA GLY A 33 8.66 -8.06 -7.78
C GLY A 33 7.92 -9.37 -8.06
N LYS A 34 6.59 -9.36 -7.91
CA LYS A 34 5.73 -10.51 -8.26
C LYS A 34 5.55 -10.64 -9.77
N VAL A 35 5.55 -9.51 -10.48
CA VAL A 35 5.50 -9.40 -11.93
C VAL A 35 6.51 -8.32 -12.32
N GLY A 36 7.64 -8.70 -12.94
CA GLY A 36 8.74 -7.76 -13.21
C GLY A 36 9.43 -7.24 -11.94
N GLN A 37 9.78 -5.96 -11.91
CA GLN A 37 10.25 -5.29 -10.70
C GLN A 37 9.07 -4.72 -9.87
N ALA A 38 9.32 -4.47 -8.59
CA ALA A 38 8.43 -3.76 -7.68
C ALA A 38 9.24 -2.72 -6.90
N PHE A 39 8.53 -1.78 -6.28
CA PHE A 39 9.14 -0.86 -5.32
C PHE A 39 9.80 -1.63 -4.18
N ASP A 40 11.01 -1.20 -3.85
CA ASP A 40 11.76 -1.70 -2.72
C ASP A 40 11.79 -0.65 -1.61
N LEU A 41 11.09 -0.92 -0.52
CA LEU A 41 10.83 -0.01 0.59
C LEU A 41 11.37 -0.64 1.89
N ARG A 42 12.69 -0.87 1.96
CA ARG A 42 13.31 -1.64 3.05
C ARG A 42 13.85 -0.78 4.18
N GLY A 43 14.06 0.52 3.94
CA GLY A 43 14.37 1.49 4.98
C GLY A 43 13.16 1.76 5.88
N SER A 44 13.41 2.29 7.07
CA SER A 44 12.38 2.61 8.08
C SER A 44 11.46 3.76 7.67
N ASN A 45 11.84 4.54 6.65
CA ASN A 45 11.08 5.68 6.16
C ASN A 45 11.06 5.78 4.62
N ASP A 46 11.24 4.67 3.92
CA ASP A 46 11.22 4.60 2.46
C ASP A 46 9.77 4.59 1.95
N TYR A 47 9.46 5.44 0.97
CA TYR A 47 8.13 5.43 0.33
C TYR A 47 8.16 6.00 -1.08
N LEU A 48 7.12 5.64 -1.84
CA LEU A 48 6.71 6.36 -3.03
C LEU A 48 5.72 7.46 -2.62
N GLN A 49 5.98 8.70 -3.03
CA GLN A 49 5.09 9.82 -2.77
C GLN A 49 4.41 10.31 -4.04
N VAL A 50 3.11 10.56 -3.96
CA VAL A 50 2.39 11.40 -4.91
C VAL A 50 1.91 12.63 -4.15
N ALA A 51 2.54 13.79 -4.39
CA ALA A 51 2.30 14.98 -3.58
C ALA A 51 0.90 15.58 -3.81
N SER A 52 0.45 15.60 -5.07
CA SER A 52 -0.82 16.21 -5.49
C SER A 52 -1.61 15.26 -6.40
N PRO A 53 -2.18 14.18 -5.85
CA PRO A 53 -2.93 13.22 -6.65
C PRO A 53 -4.26 13.82 -7.14
N VAL A 54 -4.58 13.55 -8.40
CA VAL A 54 -5.76 14.00 -9.13
C VAL A 54 -6.69 12.81 -9.37
N GLY A 55 -7.98 13.00 -9.11
CA GLY A 55 -9.03 12.02 -9.45
C GLY A 55 -9.12 10.78 -8.54
N LEU A 56 -8.28 10.67 -7.50
CA LEU A 56 -8.41 9.62 -6.50
C LEU A 56 -9.58 9.93 -5.54
N PRO A 57 -10.37 8.92 -5.12
CA PRO A 57 -11.50 9.12 -4.22
C PRO A 57 -11.04 9.53 -2.81
N VAL A 58 -11.65 10.59 -2.27
CA VAL A 58 -11.39 11.15 -0.93
C VAL A 58 -12.62 11.06 -0.03
N GLY A 59 -12.43 11.24 1.28
CA GLY A 59 -13.52 11.23 2.25
C GLY A 59 -14.33 9.93 2.20
N ALA A 60 -15.65 10.03 2.06
CA ALA A 60 -16.56 8.88 2.02
C ALA A 60 -16.76 8.23 0.63
N ALA A 61 -16.18 8.77 -0.45
CA ALA A 61 -16.40 8.25 -1.82
C ALA A 61 -15.96 6.78 -2.01
N PRO A 62 -16.75 5.88 -2.62
CA PRO A 62 -16.39 4.46 -2.73
C PRO A 62 -15.06 4.25 -3.47
N ARG A 63 -14.31 3.20 -3.09
CA ARG A 63 -12.99 2.91 -3.66
C ARG A 63 -12.65 1.42 -3.64
N THR A 64 -11.72 1.05 -4.51
CA THR A 64 -11.13 -0.29 -4.53
C THR A 64 -9.63 -0.14 -4.74
N MET A 65 -8.84 -0.94 -4.03
CA MET A 65 -7.39 -0.98 -4.15
C MET A 65 -6.91 -2.41 -4.32
N MET A 66 -5.77 -2.58 -4.98
CA MET A 66 -5.12 -3.88 -5.14
C MET A 66 -3.62 -3.68 -5.13
N LEU A 67 -2.91 -4.54 -4.43
CA LEU A 67 -1.45 -4.60 -4.45
C LEU A 67 -0.96 -6.02 -4.19
N TRP A 68 0.26 -6.29 -4.66
CA TRP A 68 1.06 -7.40 -4.17
C TRP A 68 2.12 -6.85 -3.23
N PHE A 69 2.39 -7.53 -2.13
CA PHE A 69 3.45 -7.15 -1.22
C PHE A 69 4.23 -8.38 -0.73
N LYS A 70 5.42 -8.10 -0.21
CA LYS A 70 6.24 -9.05 0.52
C LYS A 70 6.43 -8.51 1.94
N THR A 71 6.19 -9.34 2.94
CA THR A 71 6.40 -8.96 4.33
C THR A 71 7.90 -8.87 4.64
N PRO A 72 8.31 -8.03 5.61
CA PRO A 72 9.71 -7.92 6.01
C PRO A 72 10.19 -9.20 6.67
N ASN A 73 11.51 -9.34 6.82
CA ASN A 73 12.12 -10.48 7.52
C ASN A 73 11.81 -10.46 9.03
N SER A 74 11.60 -9.28 9.58
CA SER A 74 11.16 -9.04 10.96
C SER A 74 10.29 -7.78 10.99
N TRP A 75 9.36 -7.72 11.95
CA TRP A 75 8.50 -6.54 12.15
C TRP A 75 9.18 -5.60 13.13
N ALA A 76 9.88 -4.57 12.62
CA ALA A 76 10.49 -3.55 13.46
C ALA A 76 9.45 -2.51 13.95
N ASP A 77 8.49 -2.16 13.09
CA ASP A 77 7.50 -1.14 13.38
C ASP A 77 6.23 -1.69 14.03
N THR A 78 5.64 -0.91 14.93
CA THR A 78 4.33 -1.21 15.50
C THR A 78 3.22 -1.11 14.46
N TYR A 79 3.32 -0.16 13.52
CA TYR A 79 2.32 0.11 12.49
C TYR A 79 2.96 0.27 11.10
N PRO A 80 3.54 -0.79 10.52
CA PRO A 80 4.08 -0.75 9.17
C PRO A 80 2.98 -0.38 8.17
N LEU A 81 3.09 0.84 7.64
CA LEU A 81 2.16 1.38 6.67
C LEU A 81 2.50 0.83 5.28
N MET A 82 1.49 0.37 4.56
CA MET A 82 1.65 -0.11 3.19
C MET A 82 1.19 0.94 2.18
N MET A 83 0.10 1.62 2.50
CA MET A 83 -0.35 2.81 1.78
C MET A 83 -1.25 3.66 2.65
N GLN A 84 -1.25 4.96 2.39
CA GLN A 84 -2.28 5.87 2.88
C GLN A 84 -2.57 6.93 1.82
N TYR A 85 -3.79 7.44 1.83
CA TYR A 85 -4.18 8.58 1.01
C TYR A 85 -5.34 9.34 1.66
N GLY A 86 -5.40 10.65 1.41
CA GLY A 86 -6.47 11.52 1.87
C GLY A 86 -6.02 12.91 2.28
N GLY A 87 -6.96 13.69 2.82
CA GLY A 87 -6.72 15.06 3.29
C GLY A 87 -6.08 15.12 4.67
N THR A 88 -5.77 16.30 5.19
CA THR A 88 -5.22 16.47 6.55
C THR A 88 -6.28 16.69 7.63
N ALA A 89 -7.53 16.90 7.23
CA ALA A 89 -8.66 17.04 8.15
C ALA A 89 -8.99 15.71 8.85
N PRO A 90 -9.66 15.75 10.03
CA PRO A 90 -10.29 14.56 10.60
C PRO A 90 -11.16 13.84 9.56
N SER A 91 -11.25 12.52 9.68
CA SER A 91 -12.06 11.67 8.80
C SER A 91 -11.74 11.72 7.30
N SER A 92 -10.61 12.33 6.90
CA SER A 92 -10.30 12.56 5.49
C SER A 92 -9.20 11.66 4.93
N LYS A 93 -8.63 10.76 5.76
CA LYS A 93 -7.62 9.76 5.37
C LYS A 93 -8.12 8.34 5.54
N PHE A 94 -7.54 7.46 4.74
CA PHE A 94 -7.64 6.02 4.93
C PHE A 94 -6.30 5.37 4.56
N GLY A 95 -6.13 4.12 4.93
CA GLY A 95 -4.96 3.38 4.49
C GLY A 95 -5.04 1.88 4.78
N LEU A 96 -3.94 1.23 4.42
CA LEU A 96 -3.66 -0.15 4.72
C LEU A 96 -2.37 -0.22 5.50
N MET A 97 -2.42 -0.82 6.68
CA MET A 97 -1.26 -1.10 7.51
C MET A 97 -1.31 -2.54 8.02
N ALA A 98 -0.29 -2.98 8.74
CA ALA A 98 -0.39 -4.19 9.53
C ALA A 98 -0.33 -3.89 11.03
N VAL A 99 -1.24 -4.47 11.81
CA VAL A 99 -1.36 -4.28 13.27
C VAL A 99 -1.12 -5.60 13.99
N ASP A 100 -0.69 -5.53 15.26
CA ASP A 100 -0.65 -6.72 16.11
C ASP A 100 -2.01 -6.90 16.81
N SER A 101 -2.75 -7.94 16.40
CA SER A 101 -4.08 -8.25 16.94
C SER A 101 -4.23 -9.78 17.03
N GLY A 102 -3.54 -10.36 18.02
CA GLY A 102 -3.35 -11.82 18.08
C GLY A 102 -2.48 -12.32 16.93
N GLY A 103 -1.38 -11.61 16.66
CA GLY A 103 -0.52 -11.79 15.50
C GLY A 103 -0.65 -10.65 14.49
N ARG A 104 0.37 -10.49 13.63
CA ARG A 104 0.42 -9.43 12.63
C ARG A 104 -0.66 -9.66 11.56
N LYS A 105 -1.62 -8.76 11.42
CA LYS A 105 -2.73 -8.85 10.46
C LYS A 105 -2.86 -7.57 9.67
N LEU A 106 -3.42 -7.66 8.46
CA LEU A 106 -3.77 -6.46 7.68
C LEU A 106 -4.90 -5.70 8.38
N TYR A 107 -4.81 -4.38 8.37
CA TYR A 107 -5.80 -3.48 8.94
C TYR A 107 -6.11 -2.38 7.94
N PHE A 108 -7.36 -2.36 7.50
CA PHE A 108 -7.92 -1.25 6.75
C PHE A 108 -8.48 -0.26 7.75
N TRP A 109 -7.92 0.94 7.75
CA TRP A 109 -8.29 2.00 8.67
C TRP A 109 -8.85 3.20 7.91
N GLY A 110 -9.81 3.85 8.54
CA GLY A 110 -10.49 5.05 8.12
C GLY A 110 -11.11 5.68 9.36
N GLU A 111 -12.36 6.12 9.29
CA GLU A 111 -13.01 6.80 10.42
C GLU A 111 -14.38 6.26 10.85
N ALA A 112 -14.75 5.05 10.42
CA ALA A 112 -16.04 4.49 10.86
C ALA A 112 -16.12 2.97 10.79
N ASN A 113 -15.59 2.38 9.71
CA ASN A 113 -15.76 0.97 9.40
C ASN A 113 -14.41 0.30 9.21
N ASP A 114 -13.59 0.39 10.24
CA ASP A 114 -12.26 -0.16 10.26
C ASP A 114 -12.31 -1.69 10.37
N LEU A 115 -11.41 -2.37 9.67
CA LEU A 115 -11.44 -3.84 9.58
C LEU A 115 -10.04 -4.41 9.75
N VAL A 116 -9.87 -5.25 10.78
CA VAL A 116 -8.71 -6.12 10.92
C VAL A 116 -9.01 -7.42 10.16
N GLY A 117 -8.17 -7.76 9.20
CA GLY A 117 -8.25 -9.01 8.46
C GLY A 117 -8.04 -10.21 9.37
N SER A 118 -8.56 -11.36 8.98
CA SER A 118 -8.48 -12.59 9.79
C SER A 118 -7.16 -13.35 9.66
N THR A 119 -6.39 -13.09 8.60
CA THR A 119 -5.16 -13.84 8.27
C THR A 119 -3.94 -13.24 8.95
N VAL A 120 -3.23 -14.06 9.73
CA VAL A 120 -1.93 -13.71 10.29
C VAL A 120 -0.85 -13.76 9.19
N LEU A 121 -0.19 -12.63 9.00
CA LEU A 121 0.93 -12.45 8.08
C LEU A 121 2.20 -13.07 8.67
N GLN A 122 2.79 -14.01 7.94
CA GLN A 122 4.11 -14.54 8.23
C GLN A 122 5.19 -13.62 7.68
N THR A 123 6.35 -13.54 8.32
CA THR A 123 7.50 -12.78 7.81
C THR A 123 8.06 -13.40 6.53
N ASN A 124 8.72 -12.58 5.71
CA ASN A 124 9.37 -12.99 4.46
C ASN A 124 8.47 -13.76 3.47
N THR A 125 7.15 -13.54 3.50
CA THR A 125 6.21 -14.22 2.60
C THR A 125 5.62 -13.26 1.57
N ARG A 126 5.41 -13.78 0.36
CA ARG A 126 4.59 -13.13 -0.68
C ARG A 126 3.17 -13.63 -0.49
N VAL A 127 2.22 -12.74 -0.19
CA VAL A 127 0.82 -13.16 -0.05
C VAL A 127 0.31 -13.68 -1.41
N PRO A 128 -0.13 -14.95 -1.53
CA PRO A 128 -0.65 -15.48 -2.77
C PRO A 128 -2.08 -14.97 -3.02
N ARG A 129 -2.48 -14.87 -4.31
CA ARG A 129 -3.91 -14.72 -4.66
C ARG A 129 -4.63 -15.97 -4.16
N ARG A 130 -5.61 -15.83 -3.27
CA ARG A 130 -6.68 -16.82 -3.17
C ARG A 130 -7.62 -16.57 -4.35
N SER A 131 -7.55 -17.41 -5.37
CA SER A 131 -8.63 -17.51 -6.37
C SER A 131 -9.82 -18.20 -5.70
N HIS A 132 -10.91 -17.46 -5.49
CA HIS A 132 -12.22 -18.09 -5.34
C HIS A 132 -12.83 -18.09 -6.74
N LEU A 133 -12.97 -19.29 -7.30
CA LEU A 133 -14.01 -19.60 -8.29
C LEU A 133 -15.26 -20.01 -7.52
#